data_AF-A0A0K8Q9P4-F1
#
_entry.id   AF-A0A0K8Q9P4-F1
#
_cell.length_a   1.000
_cell.length_b   1.000
_cell.length_c   1.000
_cell.angle_alpha   90.00
_cell.angle_beta   90.00
_cell.angle_gamma   90.00
#
_symmetry.space_group_name_H-M   'P 1'
#
loop_
_entity.id
_entity.type
_entity.pdbx_description
1 polymer ?
#
loop_
_entity_poly.entity_id
_entity_poly.type
_entity_poly.pdbx_seq_one_letter_code
_entity_poly.pdbx_strand_id
1 'polypeptide(L)' 'MEVVILPGSRQVGVLAADAIEALLRRKPHAVLGLATGASPLPIYDELARRYVEKNRFQPGPRLWPG' A
#
# COMPACT_ATOMS: atom_id res chain seq x y z
N MET A 1 -6.92 -15.82 -14.77
CA MET A 1 -7.74 -15.13 -13.74
C MET A 1 -7.44 -15.80 -12.42
N GLU A 2 -7.14 -15.03 -11.38
CA GLU A 2 -6.78 -15.53 -10.05
C GLU A 2 -7.78 -14.97 -9.04
N VAL A 3 -8.24 -15.82 -8.12
CA VAL A 3 -9.18 -15.44 -7.05
C VAL A 3 -8.63 -15.97 -5.74
N VAL A 4 -8.46 -15.08 -4.76
CA VAL A 4 -7.94 -15.41 -3.43
C VAL A 4 -8.99 -15.02 -2.39
N ILE A 5 -9.44 -15.99 -1.60
CA ILE A 5 -10.41 -15.78 -0.52
C ILE A 5 -9.64 -15.68 0.79
N LEU A 6 -9.84 -14.59 1.53
CA LEU A 6 -9.16 -14.33 2.80
C LEU A 6 -10.17 -14.07 3.92
N PRO A 7 -9.80 -14.32 5.19
CA PRO A 7 -10.72 -14.21 6.34
C PRO A 7 -11.19 -12.78 6.64
N GLY A 8 -10.59 -11.74 6.05
CA GLY A 8 -10.94 -10.37 6.35
C GLY A 8 -10.18 -9.31 5.56
N SER A 9 -10.65 -8.08 5.70
CA SER A 9 -10.15 -6.90 4.98
C SER A 9 -8.70 -6.56 5.29
N ARG A 10 -8.22 -6.83 6.51
CA ARG A 10 -6.82 -6.64 6.90
C ARG A 10 -5.90 -7.56 6.10
N GLN A 11 -6.23 -8.84 5.99
CA GLN A 11 -5.44 -9.82 5.24
C GLN A 11 -5.44 -9.48 3.75
N VAL A 12 -6.57 -9.02 3.21
CA VAL A 12 -6.65 -8.49 1.84
C VAL A 12 -5.71 -7.29 1.67
N GLY A 13 -5.70 -6.35 2.61
CA GLY A 13 -4.80 -5.19 2.62
C GLY A 13 -3.33 -5.59 2.54
N VAL A 14 -2.90 -6.54 3.39
CA VAL A 14 -1.54 -7.07 3.42
C VAL A 14 -1.16 -7.74 2.10
N LEU A 15 -2.00 -8.66 1.59
CA LEU A 15 -1.71 -9.38 0.36
C LEU A 15 -1.59 -8.45 -0.84
N ALA A 16 -2.52 -7.48 -0.97
CA ALA A 16 -2.49 -6.51 -2.05
C ALA A 16 -1.28 -5.56 -1.94
N ALA A 17 -0.92 -5.12 -0.73
CA ALA A 17 0.28 -4.30 -0.51
C ALA A 17 1.56 -5.06 -0.89
N ASP A 18 1.65 -6.37 -0.59
CA ASP A 18 2.76 -7.22 -1.02
C ASP A 18 2.89 -7.27 -2.54
N ALA A 19 1.77 -7.47 -3.25
CA ALA A 19 1.74 -7.49 -4.69
C ALA A 19 2.16 -6.15 -5.31
N ILE A 20 1.68 -5.03 -4.76
CA ILE A 20 2.06 -3.68 -5.19
C ILE A 20 3.56 -3.44 -4.95
N GLU A 21 4.09 -3.77 -3.77
CA GLU A 21 5.53 -3.62 -3.51
C GLU A 21 6.39 -4.51 -4.42
N ALA A 22 5.96 -5.75 -4.70
CA ALA A 22 6.65 -6.64 -5.62
C ALA A 22 6.67 -6.07 -7.04
N LEU A 23 5.56 -5.51 -7.50
CA LEU A 23 5.48 -4.81 -8.79
C LEU A 23 6.45 -3.62 -8.82
N LEU A 24 6.43 -2.77 -7.81
CA LEU A 24 7.28 -1.57 -7.75
C LEU A 24 8.77 -1.92 -7.63
N ARG A 25 9.13 -2.99 -6.92
CA ARG A 25 10.52 -3.50 -6.88
C ARG A 25 11.00 -3.94 -8.25
N ARG A 26 10.14 -4.62 -9.03
CA ARG A 26 10.47 -5.08 -10.39
C ARG A 26 10.40 -3.95 -11.43
N LYS A 27 9.47 -3.02 -11.27
CA LYS A 27 9.21 -1.90 -12.20
C LYS A 27 8.96 -0.62 -11.38
N PRO A 28 10.01 0.13 -11.02
CA PRO A 28 9.88 1.34 -10.19
C PRO A 28 9.00 2.43 -10.80
N HIS A 29 8.90 2.48 -12.14
CA HIS A 29 8.06 3.44 -12.88
C HIS A 29 6.71 2.82 -13.33
N ALA A 30 6.19 1.84 -12.59
CA ALA A 30 4.86 1.30 -12.90
C ALA A 30 3.79 2.38 -12.72
N VAL A 31 2.84 2.44 -13.65
CA VAL A 31 1.65 3.27 -13.52
C VAL A 31 0.62 2.48 -12.73
N LEU A 32 0.12 3.05 -11.63
CA LEU A 32 -0.90 2.44 -10.77
C LEU A 32 -2.24 3.15 -10.96
N GLY A 33 -3.28 2.41 -11.34
CA GLY A 33 -4.65 2.89 -11.25
C GLY A 33 -5.14 2.76 -9.81
N LEU A 34 -5.69 3.83 -9.24
CA LEU A 34 -6.15 3.86 -7.85
C LEU A 34 -7.67 3.82 -7.79
N ALA A 35 -8.19 2.97 -6.90
CA ALA A 35 -9.61 2.89 -6.61
C ALA A 35 -9.97 3.73 -5.38
N THR A 36 -11.23 4.13 -5.27
CA THR A 36 -11.80 4.82 -4.11
C THR A 36 -12.84 3.94 -3.41
N GLY A 37 -13.33 4.40 -2.24
CA GLY A 37 -14.28 3.67 -1.41
C GLY A 37 -13.61 2.90 -0.26
N ALA A 38 -14.42 2.20 0.54
CA ALA A 38 -13.94 1.54 1.76
C ALA A 38 -13.10 0.28 1.48
N SER A 39 -13.40 -0.46 0.41
CA SER A 39 -12.72 -1.70 0.05
C SER A 39 -11.20 -1.55 -0.16
N PRO A 40 -10.68 -0.51 -0.86
CA PRO A 40 -9.23 -0.34 -1.01
C PRO A 40 -8.53 0.30 0.21
N LEU A 41 -9.25 0.86 1.19
CA LEU A 41 -8.62 1.53 2.35
C LEU A 41 -7.62 0.65 3.12
N PRO A 42 -7.90 -0.64 3.44
CA PRO A 42 -6.92 -1.49 4.12
C PRO A 42 -5.60 -1.67 3.36
N ILE A 43 -5.64 -1.55 2.03
CA ILE A 43 -4.45 -1.61 1.17
C ILE A 43 -3.61 -0.34 1.37
N TYR A 44 -4.26 0.83 1.32
CA TYR A 44 -3.60 2.12 1.50
C TYR A 44 -3.05 2.31 2.91
N ASP A 45 -3.79 1.88 3.93
CA ASP A 45 -3.34 1.92 5.33
C ASP A 45 -2.06 1.09 5.52
N GLU A 46 -2.02 -0.11 4.95
CA GLU A 46 -0.86 -0.99 5.04
C GLU A 46 0.36 -0.44 4.28
N LEU A 47 0.16 0.11 3.08
CA LEU A 47 1.22 0.77 2.33
C LEU A 47 1.78 1.99 3.09
N ALA A 48 0.91 2.82 3.67
CA ALA A 48 1.31 3.97 4.47
C ALA A 48 2.09 3.54 5.72
N ARG A 49 1.63 2.51 6.43
CA ARG A 49 2.33 1.94 7.59
C ARG A 49 3.75 1.49 7.23
N ARG A 50 3.91 0.70 6.15
CA ARG A 50 5.21 0.22 5.67
C ARG A 50 6.13 1.35 5.24
N TYR A 51 5.57 2.37 4.57
CA TYR A 51 6.33 3.55 4.17
C TYR A 51 6.86 4.28 5.40
N VAL A 52 6.02 4.54 6.40
CA VAL A 52 6.45 5.18 7.65
C VAL A 52 7.53 4.34 8.33
N GLU A 53 7.33 3.03 8.49
CA GLU A 53 8.32 2.14 9.13
C GLU A 53 9.68 2.13 8.43
N LYS A 54 9.69 2.04 7.10
CA LYS A 54 10.93 2.10 6.30
C LYS A 54 11.61 3.47 6.39
N ASN A 55 10.83 4.54 6.55
CA ASN A 55 11.31 5.92 6.59
C ASN A 55 11.37 6.52 8.01
N ARG A 56 11.22 5.71 9.07
CA ARG A 56 11.31 6.15 10.49
C ARG A 56 12.69 6.75 10.85
N PHE A 57 13.67 6.65 9.96
CA PHE A 57 14.95 7.36 10.00
C PHE A 57 15.07 8.42 8.89
N GLN A 58 14.13 9.36 8.80
CA GLN A 58 14.33 10.62 8.06
C GLN A 58 13.87 11.81 8.92
N PRO A 59 14.80 12.61 9.49
CA PRO A 59 14.46 13.91 10.06
C PRO A 59 14.25 14.90 8.89
N GLY A 60 12.99 15.13 8.51
CA GLY A 60 12.61 16.09 7.46
C GLY A 60 11.20 16.62 7.70
N PRO A 61 10.90 17.88 7.31
CA PRO A 61 9.70 18.56 7.75
C PRO A 61 8.45 17.93 7.14
N ARG A 62 7.44 17.68 7.98
CA ARG A 62 6.09 17.32 7.55
C ARG A 62 5.50 18.46 6.74
N LEU A 63 5.51 18.32 5.42
CA LEU A 63 4.70 19.13 4.52
C LEU A 63 3.51 18.28 4.06
N TRP A 64 2.43 18.34 4.83
CA TRP A 64 1.08 18.13 4.31
C TRP A 64 0.21 19.27 4.85
N PRO A 65 0.00 20.35 4.06
CA PRO A 65 -0.93 21.39 4.45
C PRO A 65 -2.35 20.84 4.21
N GLY A 66 -3.13 20.79 5.29
CA GLY A 66 -4.58 20.70 5.17
C GLY A 66 -5.16 21.94 4.53
#